data_AF-A0A6I3E349-F1
#
_entry.id   AF-A0A6I3E349-F1
#
_cell.length_a   1.000
_cell.length_b   1.000
_cell.length_c   1.000
_cell.angle_alpha   90.00
_cell.angle_beta   90.00
_cell.angle_gamma   90.00
#
_symmetry.space_group_name_H-M   'P 1'
#
loop_
_entity.id
_entity.type
_entity.pdbx_description
1 polymer ?
#
loop_
_entity_poly.entity_id
_entity_poly.type
_entity_poly.pdbx_seq_one_letter_code
_entity_poly.pdbx_strand_id
1 'polypeptide(L)'
;MGFFYEKDRAHQWRGVIEEYRKRLPINAKTPVITLREGGTPLVHAEYLSHLLQNEVWLKVEGANPTGSFKDRGMTMAISKAAEDGAKAVICASTGNTSASAAAYATKAGMNPVVLVPQGKIAMGKLAQAIAHGSTLLQVKGNFDDCLNLARELSENYPVALVNSVNPYRIEGQKTAAF
;
A
#
# COMPACT_ATOMS: atom_id res chain seq x y z
N MET A 1 27.61 41.91 -13.07
CA MET A 1 26.21 41.45 -12.90
C MET A 1 26.15 39.97 -13.29
N GLY A 2 26.53 39.07 -12.36
CA GLY A 2 26.56 37.63 -12.64
C GLY A 2 25.22 37.01 -12.27
N PHE A 3 24.48 36.53 -13.27
CA PHE A 3 23.32 35.67 -13.05
C PHE A 3 23.83 34.32 -12.54
N PHE A 4 23.73 34.09 -11.22
CA PHE A 4 23.85 32.76 -10.66
C PHE A 4 22.58 31.99 -11.03
N TYR A 5 22.71 31.06 -11.97
CA TYR A 5 21.70 30.02 -12.18
C TYR A 5 21.77 29.09 -10.96
N GLU A 6 20.76 29.14 -10.10
CA GLU A 6 20.57 28.13 -9.06
C GLU A 6 20.36 26.80 -9.80
N LYS A 7 21.37 25.91 -9.77
CA LYS A 7 21.19 24.54 -10.24
C LYS A 7 20.10 23.91 -9.39
N ASP A 8 18.98 23.55 -10.01
CA ASP A 8 18.00 22.64 -9.42
C ASP A 8 18.76 21.43 -8.89
N ARG A 9 18.81 21.32 -7.56
CA ARG A 9 19.46 20.20 -6.90
C ARG A 9 18.62 18.95 -7.18
N ALA A 10 19.27 17.80 -7.30
CA ALA A 10 18.56 16.53 -7.43
C ALA A 10 17.56 16.36 -6.26
N HIS A 11 16.27 16.22 -6.59
CA HIS A 11 15.21 16.00 -5.62
C HIS A 11 15.12 14.51 -5.29
N GLN A 12 15.47 14.14 -4.06
CA GLN A 12 15.33 12.75 -3.61
C GLN A 12 13.86 12.45 -3.36
N TRP A 13 13.32 11.40 -4.01
CA TRP A 13 11.95 10.95 -3.80
C TRP A 13 11.72 10.50 -2.35
N ARG A 14 10.68 11.03 -1.70
CA ARG A 14 10.43 10.76 -0.27
C ARG A 14 9.25 9.83 0.03
N GLY A 15 8.53 9.35 -0.98
CA GLY A 15 7.30 8.55 -0.81
C GLY A 15 6.05 9.38 -1.05
N VAL A 16 4.94 8.75 -1.47
CA VAL A 16 3.77 9.49 -2.00
C VAL A 16 3.17 10.47 -0.98
N ILE A 17 3.25 10.16 0.32
CA ILE A 17 2.74 11.03 1.37
C ILE A 17 3.50 12.36 1.41
N GLU A 18 4.83 12.31 1.37
CA GLU A 18 5.66 13.52 1.42
C GLU A 18 5.55 14.36 0.15
N GLU A 19 5.50 13.69 -1.00
CA GLU A 19 5.47 14.34 -2.32
C GLU A 19 4.11 14.99 -2.61
N TYR A 20 3.03 14.43 -2.08
CA TYR A 20 1.67 14.92 -2.30
C TYR A 20 0.94 15.33 -1.02
N ARG A 21 1.67 15.64 0.07
CA ARG A 21 1.12 15.95 1.40
C ARG A 21 -0.08 16.90 1.38
N LYS A 22 -0.02 17.96 0.57
CA LYS A 22 -1.09 18.98 0.46
C LYS A 22 -2.41 18.45 -0.17
N ARG A 23 -2.38 17.28 -0.81
CA ARG A 23 -3.53 16.66 -1.51
C ARG A 23 -4.06 15.41 -0.80
N LEU A 24 -3.51 15.10 0.37
CA LEU A 24 -3.80 13.88 1.14
C LEU A 24 -4.37 14.26 2.52
N PRO A 25 -5.26 13.43 3.11
CA PRO A 25 -5.90 13.71 4.39
C PRO A 25 -4.97 13.39 5.57
N ILE A 26 -3.84 14.08 5.64
CA ILE A 26 -2.85 13.96 6.70
C ILE A 26 -2.66 15.28 7.44
N ASN A 27 -2.38 15.20 8.73
CA ASN A 27 -2.12 16.37 9.57
C ASN A 27 -0.70 16.29 10.18
N ALA A 28 -0.33 17.28 10.99
CA ALA A 28 1.00 17.34 11.60
C ALA A 28 1.28 16.20 12.60
N LYS A 29 0.24 15.52 13.10
CA LYS A 29 0.34 14.39 14.03
C LYS A 29 0.42 13.04 13.29
N THR A 30 0.06 12.98 12.00
CA THR A 30 0.10 11.74 11.23
C THR A 30 1.55 11.26 11.06
N PRO A 31 1.95 10.13 11.63
CA PRO A 31 3.26 9.56 11.37
C PRO A 31 3.32 9.07 9.91
N VAL A 32 4.40 9.39 9.20
CA VAL A 32 4.56 8.99 7.80
C VAL A 32 5.27 7.64 7.72
N ILE A 33 4.52 6.59 7.43
CA ILE A 33 5.05 5.24 7.23
C ILE A 33 5.29 5.02 5.73
N THR A 34 6.53 5.18 5.30
CA THR A 34 6.91 5.05 3.88
C THR A 34 7.95 3.95 3.66
N LEU A 35 7.84 3.28 2.52
CA LEU A 35 8.88 2.43 1.95
C LEU A 35 9.46 3.05 0.67
N ARG A 36 9.27 4.37 0.48
CA ARG A 36 9.58 5.15 -0.72
C ARG A 36 8.79 4.73 -1.96
N GLU A 37 7.55 4.32 -1.74
CA GLU A 37 6.58 4.01 -2.80
C GLU A 37 6.19 5.20 -3.66
N GLY A 38 5.63 4.92 -4.83
CA GLY A 38 5.39 5.92 -5.87
C GLY A 38 6.66 6.25 -6.66
N GLY A 39 6.66 7.38 -7.35
CA GLY A 39 7.79 7.77 -8.22
C GLY A 39 8.06 6.76 -9.34
N THR A 40 7.09 5.92 -9.66
CA THR A 40 7.26 4.79 -10.59
C THR A 40 7.39 5.27 -12.03
N PRO A 41 8.15 4.55 -12.88
CA PRO A 41 8.35 4.92 -14.27
C PRO A 41 7.03 5.06 -15.05
N LEU A 42 6.97 6.07 -15.92
CA LEU A 42 6.02 6.16 -17.02
C LEU A 42 6.82 5.91 -18.31
N VAL A 43 6.69 4.72 -18.88
CA VAL A 43 7.54 4.25 -19.97
C VAL A 43 6.78 4.31 -21.28
N HIS A 44 7.34 4.97 -22.28
CA HIS A 44 6.79 4.95 -23.64
C HIS A 44 6.93 3.55 -24.24
N ALA A 45 5.81 2.96 -24.68
CA ALA A 45 5.80 1.63 -25.28
C ALA A 45 5.85 1.75 -26.81
N GLU A 46 7.05 1.89 -27.36
CA GLU A 46 7.29 2.13 -28.79
C GLU A 46 6.61 1.10 -29.70
N TYR A 47 6.80 -0.19 -29.40
CA TYR A 47 6.20 -1.28 -30.19
C TYR A 47 4.66 -1.24 -30.17
N LEU A 48 4.06 -1.04 -28.99
CA LEU A 48 2.60 -0.95 -28.86
C LEU A 48 2.05 0.30 -29.54
N SER A 49 2.80 1.40 -29.47
CA SER A 49 2.40 2.66 -30.09
C SER A 49 2.36 2.54 -31.61
N HIS A 50 3.37 1.89 -32.19
CA HIS A 50 3.39 1.57 -33.61
C HIS A 50 2.27 0.59 -34.00
N LEU A 51 2.07 -0.48 -33.23
CA LEU A 51 1.04 -1.48 -33.52
C LEU A 51 -0.38 -0.91 -33.50
N LEU A 52 -0.68 -0.01 -32.56
CA LEU A 52 -2.01 0.55 -32.36
C LEU A 52 -2.23 1.89 -33.06
N GLN A 53 -1.20 2.44 -33.71
CA GLN A 53 -1.22 3.77 -34.34
C GLN A 53 -1.69 4.86 -33.36
N ASN A 54 -1.22 4.80 -32.11
CA ASN A 54 -1.57 5.74 -31.04
C ASN A 54 -0.43 5.81 -30.01
N GLU A 55 -0.33 6.88 -29.22
CA GLU A 55 0.67 6.96 -28.15
C GLU A 55 0.29 6.07 -26.96
N VAL A 56 1.14 5.09 -26.65
CA VAL A 56 0.94 4.16 -25.54
C VAL A 56 2.04 4.36 -24.50
N TRP A 57 1.61 4.62 -23.27
CA TRP A 57 2.48 4.77 -22.11
C TRP A 57 2.11 3.75 -21.03
N LEU A 58 3.12 3.19 -20.38
CA LEU A 58 2.98 2.18 -19.33
C LEU A 58 3.38 2.77 -17.99
N LYS A 59 2.43 2.85 -17.05
CA LYS A 59 2.72 3.21 -15.66
C LYS A 59 3.16 1.96 -14.89
N VAL A 60 4.47 1.83 -14.66
CA VAL A 60 5.09 0.58 -14.17
C VAL A 60 5.00 0.47 -12.65
N GLU A 61 3.79 0.18 -12.15
CA GLU A 61 3.51 0.06 -10.71
C GLU A 61 4.13 -1.17 -10.04
N GLY A 62 4.68 -2.10 -10.83
CA GLY A 62 5.47 -3.23 -10.34
C GLY A 62 6.82 -2.82 -9.73
N ALA A 63 7.28 -1.58 -9.96
CA ALA A 63 8.50 -1.05 -9.37
C ALA A 63 8.32 -0.52 -7.93
N ASN A 64 7.10 -0.57 -7.38
CA ASN A 64 6.86 -0.24 -5.98
C ASN A 64 7.51 -1.27 -5.03
N PRO A 65 7.75 -0.93 -3.75
CA PRO A 65 8.49 -1.75 -2.80
C PRO A 65 8.05 -3.21 -2.67
N THR A 66 6.73 -3.49 -2.69
CA THR A 66 6.21 -4.87 -2.64
C THR A 66 5.74 -5.38 -4.00
N GLY A 67 6.11 -4.70 -5.08
CA GLY A 67 5.82 -5.11 -6.45
C GLY A 67 4.42 -4.75 -6.95
N SER A 68 3.70 -3.79 -6.33
CA SER A 68 2.38 -3.38 -6.84
C SER A 68 1.93 -1.99 -6.42
N PHE A 69 0.92 -1.47 -7.12
CA PHE A 69 0.24 -0.21 -6.77
C PHE A 69 -0.48 -0.21 -5.41
N LYS A 70 -0.59 -1.36 -4.74
CA LYS A 70 -1.24 -1.45 -3.43
C LYS A 70 -0.50 -0.61 -2.39
N ASP A 71 0.82 -0.46 -2.56
CA ASP A 71 1.73 0.30 -1.69
C ASP A 71 1.31 1.76 -1.53
N ARG A 72 0.88 2.41 -2.61
CA ARG A 72 0.38 3.80 -2.58
C ARG A 72 -0.76 3.98 -1.59
N GLY A 73 -1.69 3.04 -1.58
CA GLY A 73 -2.82 3.07 -0.63
C GLY A 73 -2.42 2.60 0.76
N MET A 74 -1.49 1.64 0.85
CA MET A 74 -1.11 1.03 2.13
C MET A 74 -0.29 1.98 2.99
N THR A 75 0.60 2.79 2.41
CA THR A 75 1.29 3.84 3.18
C THR A 75 0.31 4.77 3.88
N MET A 76 -0.77 5.18 3.20
CA MET A 76 -1.81 6.05 3.75
C MET A 76 -2.61 5.33 4.84
N ALA A 77 -3.10 4.12 4.57
CA ALA A 77 -3.89 3.37 5.53
C ALA A 77 -3.12 3.05 6.81
N ILE A 78 -1.84 2.67 6.70
CA ILE A 78 -1.00 2.35 7.86
C ILE A 78 -0.56 3.60 8.61
N SER A 79 -0.25 4.70 7.93
CA SER A 79 0.06 5.98 8.56
C SER A 79 -1.13 6.49 9.40
N LYS A 80 -2.35 6.34 8.89
CA LYS A 80 -3.58 6.67 9.61
C LYS A 80 -3.89 5.70 10.73
N ALA A 81 -3.71 4.39 10.53
CA ALA A 81 -3.83 3.41 11.60
C ALA A 81 -2.85 3.69 12.76
N ALA A 82 -1.64 4.16 12.45
CA ALA A 82 -0.64 4.53 13.45
C ALA A 82 -1.04 5.80 14.21
N GLU A 83 -1.60 6.79 13.51
CA GLU A 83 -2.20 7.98 14.14
C GLU A 83 -3.33 7.61 15.10
N ASP A 84 -4.17 6.64 14.72
CA ASP A 84 -5.31 6.16 15.51
C ASP A 84 -4.88 5.17 16.63
N GLY A 85 -3.59 4.87 16.76
CA GLY A 85 -3.03 4.06 17.85
C GLY A 85 -3.16 2.54 17.66
N ALA A 86 -3.43 2.07 16.44
CA ALA A 86 -3.53 0.64 16.13
C ALA A 86 -2.26 -0.12 16.51
N LYS A 87 -2.42 -1.34 17.02
CA LYS A 87 -1.34 -2.27 17.40
C LYS A 87 -1.19 -3.42 16.42
N ALA A 88 -2.24 -3.71 15.66
CA ALA A 88 -2.23 -4.71 14.61
C ALA A 88 -3.01 -4.20 13.39
N VAL A 89 -2.75 -4.81 12.24
CA VAL A 89 -3.58 -4.63 11.06
C VAL A 89 -4.07 -5.97 10.56
N ILE A 90 -5.32 -6.00 10.10
CA ILE A 90 -5.91 -7.19 9.50
C ILE A 90 -6.20 -6.93 8.03
N CYS A 91 -5.83 -7.91 7.21
CA CYS A 91 -6.24 -8.00 5.82
C CYS A 91 -6.85 -9.37 5.50
N ALA A 92 -8.05 -9.36 4.93
CA ALA A 92 -8.64 -10.53 4.29
C ALA A 92 -8.29 -10.51 2.79
N SER A 93 -7.07 -10.96 2.44
CA SER A 93 -6.60 -11.06 1.06
C SER A 93 -5.43 -12.04 0.97
N THR A 94 -5.27 -12.68 -0.20
CA THR A 94 -4.22 -13.68 -0.43
C THR A 94 -3.15 -13.21 -1.40
N GLY A 95 -3.13 -11.94 -1.81
CA GLY A 95 -2.20 -11.45 -2.85
C GLY A 95 -1.53 -10.12 -2.49
N ASN A 96 -1.33 -9.27 -3.49
CA ASN A 96 -0.57 -8.01 -3.34
C ASN A 96 -1.02 -7.12 -2.18
N THR A 97 -2.32 -7.12 -1.83
CA THR A 97 -2.81 -6.33 -0.70
C THR A 97 -2.26 -6.84 0.63
N SER A 98 -2.21 -8.15 0.86
CA SER A 98 -1.67 -8.70 2.10
C SER A 98 -0.13 -8.59 2.16
N ALA A 99 0.55 -8.73 1.02
CA ALA A 99 1.99 -8.44 0.93
C ALA A 99 2.32 -6.98 1.32
N SER A 100 1.58 -6.03 0.74
CA SER A 100 1.72 -4.61 1.05
C SER A 100 1.37 -4.33 2.52
N ALA A 101 0.22 -4.83 3.02
CA ALA A 101 -0.19 -4.65 4.41
C ALA A 101 0.87 -5.16 5.39
N ALA A 102 1.42 -6.35 5.12
CA ALA A 102 2.47 -6.94 5.92
C ALA A 102 3.72 -6.05 5.98
N ALA A 103 4.24 -5.62 4.82
CA ALA A 103 5.45 -4.82 4.74
C ALA A 103 5.32 -3.49 5.50
N TYR A 104 4.23 -2.76 5.29
CA TYR A 104 4.02 -1.46 5.93
C TYR A 104 3.69 -1.57 7.42
N ALA A 105 2.90 -2.57 7.83
CA ALA A 105 2.60 -2.79 9.24
C ALA A 105 3.85 -3.15 10.03
N THR A 106 4.67 -4.06 9.50
CA THR A 106 5.97 -4.40 10.10
C THR A 106 6.87 -3.17 10.19
N LYS A 107 6.92 -2.33 9.14
CA LYS A 107 7.66 -1.06 9.17
C LYS A 107 7.13 -0.09 10.25
N ALA A 108 5.83 -0.10 10.52
CA ALA A 108 5.17 0.72 11.53
C ALA A 108 5.26 0.13 12.95
N GLY A 109 5.84 -1.06 13.14
CA GLY A 109 5.86 -1.75 14.43
C GLY A 109 4.50 -2.31 14.85
N MET A 110 3.60 -2.57 13.90
CA MET A 110 2.30 -3.21 14.12
C MET A 110 2.37 -4.68 13.74
N ASN A 111 1.54 -5.50 14.37
CA ASN A 111 1.39 -6.92 14.02
C ASN A 111 0.55 -7.06 12.75
N PRO A 112 1.10 -7.57 11.62
CA PRO A 112 0.29 -7.85 10.44
C PRO A 112 -0.38 -9.21 10.58
N VAL A 113 -1.68 -9.25 10.30
CA VAL A 113 -2.49 -10.46 10.36
C VAL A 113 -3.24 -10.64 9.05
N VAL A 114 -3.14 -11.85 8.49
CA VAL A 114 -3.82 -12.22 7.25
C VAL A 114 -4.86 -13.28 7.55
N LEU A 115 -6.14 -12.93 7.34
CA LEU A 115 -7.26 -13.87 7.51
C LEU A 115 -7.54 -14.58 6.20
N VAL A 116 -7.65 -15.90 6.28
CA VAL A 116 -7.80 -16.77 5.12
C VAL A 116 -8.77 -17.93 5.38
N PRO A 117 -9.63 -18.31 4.43
CA PRO A 117 -10.45 -19.51 4.56
C PRO A 117 -9.57 -20.77 4.63
N GLN A 118 -9.85 -21.67 5.57
CA GLN A 118 -9.11 -22.91 5.75
C GLN A 118 -9.11 -23.77 4.46
N GLY A 119 -7.93 -24.28 4.08
CA GLY A 119 -7.79 -25.26 2.99
C GLY A 119 -7.97 -24.73 1.57
N LYS A 120 -8.20 -23.42 1.37
CA LYS A 120 -8.55 -22.85 0.05
C LYS A 120 -7.43 -22.07 -0.64
N ILE A 121 -6.18 -22.08 -0.15
CA ILE A 121 -5.16 -21.10 -0.61
C ILE A 121 -3.81 -21.74 -0.92
N ALA A 122 -3.29 -21.41 -2.10
CA ALA A 122 -1.94 -21.75 -2.52
C ALA A 122 -0.91 -20.91 -1.74
N MET A 123 0.02 -21.60 -1.06
CA MET A 123 1.07 -20.98 -0.24
C MET A 123 1.91 -19.94 -1.01
N GLY A 124 2.14 -20.16 -2.31
CA GLY A 124 2.89 -19.22 -3.15
C GLY A 124 2.29 -17.80 -3.18
N LYS A 125 0.97 -17.67 -3.03
CA LYS A 125 0.30 -16.36 -2.99
C LYS A 125 0.52 -15.63 -1.66
N LEU A 126 0.74 -16.39 -0.58
CA LEU A 126 0.96 -15.87 0.77
C LEU A 126 2.45 -15.66 1.10
N ALA A 127 3.35 -16.13 0.25
CA ALA A 127 4.79 -16.13 0.51
C ALA A 127 5.34 -14.75 0.89
N GLN A 128 4.94 -13.69 0.17
CA GLN A 128 5.38 -12.33 0.49
C GLN A 128 4.86 -11.83 1.83
N ALA A 129 3.58 -12.11 2.16
CA ALA A 129 3.01 -11.68 3.43
C ALA A 129 3.71 -12.37 4.62
N ILE A 130 3.97 -13.68 4.50
CA ILE A 130 4.72 -14.46 5.49
C ILE A 130 6.15 -13.96 5.61
N ALA A 131 6.84 -13.70 4.47
CA ALA A 131 8.19 -13.16 4.46
C ALA A 131 8.30 -11.78 5.13
N HIS A 132 7.23 -10.98 5.08
CA HIS A 132 7.11 -9.71 5.79
C HIS A 132 6.59 -9.84 7.24
N GLY A 133 6.49 -11.05 7.78
CA GLY A 133 6.18 -11.29 9.20
C GLY A 133 4.69 -11.38 9.54
N SER A 134 3.82 -11.59 8.55
CA SER A 134 2.40 -11.76 8.82
C SER A 134 2.10 -13.02 9.62
N THR A 135 1.25 -12.88 10.62
CA THR A 135 0.56 -14.00 11.27
C THR A 135 -0.60 -14.43 10.38
N LEU A 136 -0.59 -15.68 9.93
CA LEU A 136 -1.68 -16.24 9.13
C LEU A 136 -2.71 -16.90 10.06
N LEU A 137 -3.96 -16.44 10.01
CA LEU A 137 -5.06 -17.08 10.74
C LEU A 137 -6.03 -17.72 9.75
N GLN A 138 -6.18 -19.04 9.87
CA GLN A 138 -7.10 -19.81 9.05
C GLN A 138 -8.48 -19.87 9.72
N VAL A 139 -9.47 -19.32 9.03
CA VAL A 139 -10.86 -19.28 9.48
C VAL A 139 -11.61 -20.48 8.90
N LYS A 140 -12.31 -21.22 9.76
CA LYS A 140 -13.26 -22.27 9.36
C LYS A 140 -14.50 -21.61 8.76
N GLY A 141 -14.45 -21.29 7.47
CA GLY A 141 -15.51 -20.56 6.79
C GLY A 141 -15.14 -20.20 5.36
N ASN A 142 -15.82 -19.18 4.82
CA ASN A 142 -15.58 -18.59 3.52
C ASN A 142 -14.93 -17.19 3.64
N PHE A 143 -14.86 -16.46 2.54
CA PHE A 143 -14.28 -15.12 2.52
C PHE A 143 -15.09 -14.09 3.32
N ASP A 144 -16.42 -14.18 3.29
CA ASP A 144 -17.30 -13.28 4.03
C ASP A 144 -17.16 -13.50 5.53
N ASP A 145 -16.99 -14.74 5.98
CA ASP A 145 -16.69 -15.05 7.38
C ASP A 145 -15.37 -14.41 7.84
N CYS A 146 -14.34 -14.43 6.98
CA CYS A 146 -13.07 -13.74 7.26
C CYS A 146 -13.26 -12.23 7.35
N LEU A 147 -14.09 -11.63 6.48
CA LEU A 147 -14.34 -10.20 6.48
C LEU A 147 -15.14 -9.77 7.71
N ASN A 148 -16.15 -10.54 8.11
CA ASN A 148 -16.93 -10.30 9.33
C ASN A 148 -16.04 -10.34 10.57
N LEU A 149 -15.22 -11.38 10.72
CA LEU A 149 -14.24 -11.47 11.81
C LEU A 149 -13.26 -10.30 11.80
N ALA A 150 -12.78 -9.88 10.62
CA ALA A 150 -11.89 -8.72 10.51
C ALA A 150 -12.55 -7.42 11.00
N ARG A 151 -13.84 -7.23 10.69
CA ARG A 151 -14.61 -6.06 11.13
C ARG A 151 -14.83 -6.07 12.63
N GLU A 152 -15.29 -7.20 13.17
CA GLU A 152 -15.48 -7.38 14.62
C GLU A 152 -14.18 -7.12 15.41
N LEU A 153 -13.04 -7.60 14.91
CA LEU A 153 -11.75 -7.33 15.53
C LEU A 153 -11.39 -5.84 15.50
N SER A 154 -11.71 -5.14 14.41
CA SER A 154 -11.43 -3.69 14.32
C SER A 154 -12.36 -2.83 15.17
N GLU A 155 -13.58 -3.30 15.43
CA GLU A 155 -14.57 -2.57 16.24
C GLU A 155 -14.30 -2.73 17.75
N ASN A 156 -13.73 -3.86 18.17
CA ASN A 156 -13.58 -4.22 19.58
C ASN A 156 -12.14 -4.15 20.12
N TYR A 157 -11.13 -4.07 19.24
CA TYR A 157 -9.71 -4.10 19.61
C TYR A 157 -8.92 -3.03 18.84
N PRO A 158 -7.70 -2.65 19.28
CA PRO A 158 -6.86 -1.68 18.57
C PRO A 158 -6.25 -2.29 17.29
N VAL A 159 -7.10 -2.68 16.36
CA VAL A 159 -6.79 -3.39 15.13
C VAL A 159 -7.36 -2.62 13.95
N ALA A 160 -6.53 -2.28 12.98
CA ALA A 160 -7.00 -1.57 11.79
C ALA A 160 -7.35 -2.55 10.66
N LEU A 161 -8.56 -2.41 10.09
CA LEU A 161 -8.93 -3.07 8.85
C LEU A 161 -8.41 -2.28 7.65
N VAL A 162 -7.51 -2.89 6.86
CA VAL A 162 -6.83 -2.22 5.72
C VAL A 162 -7.22 -2.80 4.36
N ASN A 163 -8.38 -3.46 4.28
CA ASN A 163 -8.98 -3.89 3.02
C ASN A 163 -9.43 -2.67 2.16
N SER A 164 -9.87 -2.93 0.92
CA SER A 164 -10.26 -1.87 -0.04
C SER A 164 -11.41 -0.96 0.42
N VAL A 165 -12.18 -1.35 1.44
CA VAL A 165 -13.21 -0.49 2.05
C VAL A 165 -12.63 0.68 2.85
N ASN A 166 -11.34 0.64 3.17
CA ASN A 166 -10.66 1.72 3.89
C ASN A 166 -10.45 2.93 2.95
N PRO A 167 -11.05 4.10 3.23
CA PRO A 167 -11.02 5.25 2.33
C PRO A 167 -9.59 5.79 2.10
N TYR A 168 -8.71 5.65 3.08
CA TYR A 168 -7.32 6.09 2.96
C TYR A 168 -6.54 5.33 1.89
N ARG A 169 -6.97 4.10 1.55
CA ARG A 169 -6.36 3.37 0.45
C ARG A 169 -6.60 4.05 -0.89
N ILE A 170 -7.81 4.56 -1.13
CA ILE A 170 -8.14 5.28 -2.36
C ILE A 170 -7.42 6.64 -2.39
N GLU A 171 -7.36 7.32 -1.25
CA GLU A 171 -6.62 8.58 -1.09
C GLU A 171 -5.13 8.44 -1.41
N GLY A 172 -4.50 7.33 -1.03
CA GLY A 172 -3.13 7.05 -1.44
C GLY A 172 -3.02 6.66 -2.92
N GLN A 173 -3.95 5.84 -3.42
CA GLN A 173 -3.92 5.34 -4.80
C GLN A 173 -4.13 6.41 -5.86
N LYS A 174 -4.93 7.45 -5.61
CA LYS A 174 -5.13 8.56 -6.58
C LYS A 174 -3.83 9.28 -6.94
N THR A 175 -2.79 9.18 -6.10
CA THR A 175 -1.45 9.72 -6.40
C THR A 175 -0.78 9.08 -7.62
N ALA A 176 -1.27 7.95 -8.11
CA ALA A 176 -0.79 7.38 -9.37
C ALA A 176 -1.13 8.26 -10.58
N ALA A 177 -2.17 9.08 -10.49
CA ALA A 177 -2.65 9.96 -11.55
C ALA A 177 -2.07 11.40 -11.49
N PHE A 178 -1.45 11.78 -10.36
CA PHE A 178 -0.82 13.10 -10.20
C PHE A 178 0.52 13.18 -10.91
#